data_AF-A0A2N8TL66-F1
#
_entry.id   AF-A0A2N8TL66-F1
#
_cell.length_a   1.000
_cell.length_b   1.000
_cell.length_c   1.000
_cell.angle_alpha   90.00
_cell.angle_beta   90.00
_cell.angle_gamma   90.00
#
_symmetry.space_group_name_H-M   'P 1'
#
loop_
_entity.id
_entity.type
_entity.pdbx_description
1 polymer ?
#
loop_
_entity_poly.entity_id
_entity_poly.type
_entity_poly.pdbx_seq_one_letter_code
_entity_poly.pdbx_strand_id
1 'polypeptide(L)'
;MSAPLVVNTRDGVCWTRRTVTSGGIALYAPESVRTCPDFVMATLAEHGIAGSADALPVPVGSEPRDLAGTFGPDEKPEERQARWENAAWAAGRTVDRNALAVYMVVADAEQQKLADDWAKSVAAGDEEQRRLRARVAELEAAPTTVYRAEHPDSGITLGHYGTDTAARAHCEATERRSWPTGTSLSFDWIEDEDDGVAELVVTAGQNEESTTGYIVTAIEVPSEYDEEADA
;
A
#
# COMPACT_ATOMS: atom_id res chain seq x y z
N MET A 1 28.92 19.30 5.75
CA MET A 1 28.10 19.63 4.56
C MET A 1 26.64 19.41 4.94
N SER A 2 25.77 20.39 4.69
CA SER A 2 24.33 20.23 4.94
C SER A 2 23.75 19.34 3.83
N ALA A 3 22.95 18.34 4.19
CA ALA A 3 22.32 17.46 3.21
C ALA A 3 21.21 18.19 2.42
N PRO A 4 20.93 17.83 1.16
CA PRO A 4 19.96 18.52 0.31
C PRO A 4 18.54 18.47 0.85
N LEU A 5 17.77 19.54 0.64
CA LEU A 5 16.39 19.63 1.15
C LEU A 5 15.40 18.84 0.27
N VAL A 6 15.68 18.77 -1.03
CA VAL A 6 14.89 18.03 -2.02
C VAL A 6 15.83 17.24 -2.93
N VAL A 7 15.46 15.99 -3.21
CA VAL A 7 16.19 15.07 -4.08
C VAL A 7 15.21 14.47 -5.09
N ASN A 8 15.56 14.51 -6.37
CA ASN A 8 14.82 13.80 -7.41
C ASN A 8 15.58 12.53 -7.79
N THR A 9 14.90 11.38 -7.74
CA THR A 9 15.43 10.09 -8.16
C THR A 9 15.21 9.85 -9.66
N ARG A 10 15.94 8.90 -10.25
CA ARG A 10 15.88 8.61 -11.71
C ARG A 10 14.51 8.12 -12.19
N ASP A 11 13.72 7.56 -11.30
CA ASP A 11 12.33 7.17 -11.51
C ASP A 11 11.35 8.36 -11.54
N GLY A 12 11.84 9.59 -11.35
CA GLY A 12 11.05 10.81 -11.36
C GLY A 12 10.35 11.14 -10.04
N VAL A 13 10.63 10.39 -8.97
CA VAL A 13 10.03 10.65 -7.65
C VAL A 13 10.76 11.79 -6.94
N CYS A 14 9.99 12.75 -6.42
CA CYS A 14 10.48 13.84 -5.60
C CYS A 14 10.52 13.43 -4.12
N TRP A 15 11.69 13.53 -3.49
CA TRP A 15 11.94 13.19 -2.10
C TRP A 15 12.29 14.45 -1.31
N THR A 16 11.59 14.70 -0.21
CA THR A 16 11.85 15.84 0.68
C THR A 16 12.53 15.37 1.96
N ARG A 17 13.56 16.10 2.40
CA ARG A 17 14.25 15.83 3.66
C ARG A 17 13.31 16.10 4.83
N ARG A 18 13.06 15.10 5.66
CA ARG A 18 12.16 15.22 6.82
C ARG A 18 12.92 15.48 8.10
N THR A 19 14.07 14.84 8.27
CA THR A 19 14.91 15.03 9.47
C THR A 19 16.37 14.69 9.18
N VAL A 20 17.23 14.94 10.17
CA VAL A 20 18.65 14.59 10.16
C VAL A 20 18.96 13.88 11.48
N THR A 21 19.59 12.71 11.41
CA THR A 21 19.97 11.96 12.60
C THR A 21 21.07 12.69 13.38
N SER A 22 21.28 12.29 14.64
CA SER A 22 22.39 12.82 15.45
C SER A 22 23.78 12.58 14.84
N GLY A 23 23.90 11.58 13.95
CA GLY A 23 25.11 11.31 13.16
C GLY A 23 25.24 12.14 11.87
N GLY A 24 24.32 13.08 11.61
CA GLY A 24 24.35 13.94 10.42
C GLY A 24 23.80 13.30 9.15
N ILE A 25 23.13 12.15 9.25
CA ILE A 25 22.53 11.45 8.09
C ILE A 25 21.13 12.01 7.85
N ALA A 26 20.86 12.50 6.64
CA ALA A 26 19.54 12.99 6.27
C ALA A 26 18.59 11.85 5.89
N LEU A 27 17.37 11.95 6.39
CA LEU A 27 16.28 11.01 6.15
C LEU A 27 15.21 11.68 5.28
N TYR A 28 14.80 10.97 4.23
CA TYR A 28 13.92 11.49 3.19
C TYR A 28 12.64 10.67 3.07
N ALA A 29 11.56 11.32 2.63
CA ALA A 29 10.31 10.66 2.26
C ALA A 29 9.77 11.28 0.96
N PRO A 30 9.00 10.53 0.15
CA PRO A 30 8.37 11.08 -1.04
C PRO A 30 7.47 12.27 -0.68
N GLU A 31 7.43 13.28 -1.56
CA GLU A 31 6.66 14.50 -1.34
C GLU A 31 5.16 14.21 -1.11
N SER A 32 4.62 13.20 -1.80
CA SER A 32 3.23 12.78 -1.70
C SER A 32 2.84 12.18 -0.35
N VAL A 33 3.80 11.72 0.46
CA VAL A 33 3.55 11.12 1.77
C VAL A 33 3.51 12.21 2.86
N ARG A 34 2.30 12.53 3.34
CA ARG A 34 2.07 13.60 4.33
C ARG A 34 2.39 13.20 5.77
N THR A 35 2.28 11.93 6.10
CA THR A 35 2.52 11.36 7.44
C THR A 35 3.33 10.09 7.26
N CYS A 36 4.63 10.15 7.59
CA CYS A 36 5.54 9.01 7.49
C CYS A 36 5.99 8.62 8.90
N PRO A 37 5.83 7.35 9.32
CA PRO A 37 6.43 6.85 10.55
C PRO A 37 7.97 6.92 10.47
N ASP A 38 8.63 7.19 11.60
CA ASP A 38 10.09 7.44 11.67
C ASP A 38 10.97 6.29 11.10
N PHE A 39 10.40 5.09 10.95
CA PHE A 39 11.10 3.87 10.53
C PHE A 39 10.99 3.55 9.03
N VAL A 40 10.26 4.35 8.24
CA VAL A 40 10.15 4.20 6.77
C VAL A 40 10.82 5.39 6.08
N MET A 41 12.05 5.72 6.49
CA MET A 41 12.85 6.72 5.79
C MET A 41 14.06 6.05 5.16
N ALA A 42 14.14 6.12 3.83
CA ALA A 42 15.26 5.57 3.09
C ALA A 42 16.48 6.49 3.21
N THR A 43 17.65 5.90 3.39
CA THR A 43 18.88 6.58 2.98
C THR A 43 18.97 6.40 1.46
N LEU A 44 18.98 7.50 0.71
CA LEU A 44 18.84 7.54 -0.76
C LEU A 44 19.96 6.86 -1.56
N ALA A 45 20.81 6.05 -0.91
CA ALA A 45 21.96 5.39 -1.50
C ALA A 45 21.58 4.38 -2.60
N GLU A 46 20.36 3.83 -2.60
CA GLU A 46 19.99 2.74 -3.52
C GLU A 46 19.30 3.19 -4.83
N HIS A 47 18.69 4.38 -4.87
CA HIS A 47 17.78 4.75 -5.98
C HIS A 47 18.44 5.59 -7.10
N GLY A 48 19.72 5.92 -6.97
CA GLY A 48 20.44 6.73 -7.94
C GLY A 48 19.90 8.17 -8.02
N ILE A 49 20.65 9.11 -7.48
CA ILE A 49 20.27 10.53 -7.47
C ILE A 49 20.34 11.06 -8.91
N ALA A 50 19.20 11.51 -9.45
CA ALA A 50 19.13 12.16 -10.76
C ALA A 50 19.41 13.67 -10.67
N GLY A 51 19.15 14.26 -9.51
CA GLY A 51 19.52 15.63 -9.18
C GLY A 51 19.20 15.97 -7.72
N SER A 52 19.98 16.87 -7.13
CA SER A 52 19.77 17.40 -5.78
C SER A 52 19.79 18.92 -5.79
N ALA A 53 18.93 19.57 -5.00
CA ALA A 53 18.91 21.02 -4.86
C ALA A 53 19.14 21.41 -3.39
N ASP A 54 20.24 22.12 -3.13
CA ASP A 54 20.54 22.73 -1.83
C ASP A 54 19.97 24.16 -1.71
N ALA A 55 19.67 24.81 -2.84
CA ALA A 55 18.97 26.09 -2.97
C ALA A 55 18.41 26.26 -4.40
N LEU A 56 17.44 27.16 -4.58
CA LEU A 56 16.87 27.55 -5.89
C LEU A 56 17.95 28.16 -6.84
N PRO A 57 17.75 28.18 -8.17
CA PRO A 57 18.81 27.97 -9.18
C PRO A 57 19.70 29.19 -9.48
N VAL A 58 21.00 28.96 -9.71
CA VAL A 58 21.95 29.80 -10.48
C VAL A 58 23.19 28.97 -10.93
N PRO A 59 24.01 29.41 -11.92
CA PRO A 59 24.50 28.58 -13.03
C PRO A 59 25.79 27.76 -12.79
N VAL A 60 25.90 26.72 -13.61
CA VAL A 60 26.88 25.61 -13.67
C VAL A 60 28.37 25.95 -13.65
N GLY A 61 29.15 25.05 -13.01
CA GLY A 61 30.60 24.96 -13.15
C GLY A 61 31.15 23.56 -12.82
N SER A 62 31.76 22.94 -13.84
CA SER A 62 32.72 21.80 -13.93
C SER A 62 32.50 20.50 -13.12
N GLU A 63 32.42 19.38 -13.86
CA GLU A 63 32.16 17.99 -13.43
C GLU A 63 32.98 17.46 -12.23
N PRO A 64 32.40 16.58 -11.37
CA PRO A 64 33.15 15.84 -10.36
C PRO A 64 33.90 14.64 -10.98
N ARG A 65 35.16 14.46 -10.58
CA ARG A 65 35.98 13.28 -10.89
C ARG A 65 35.44 12.02 -10.19
N ASP A 66 35.41 10.91 -10.95
CA ASP A 66 35.13 9.56 -10.48
C ASP A 66 36.09 9.11 -9.37
N LEU A 67 35.53 8.74 -8.22
CA LEU A 67 36.16 7.92 -7.19
C LEU A 67 35.45 6.55 -7.06
N ALA A 68 34.88 6.05 -8.16
CA ALA A 68 34.19 4.77 -8.20
C ALA A 68 35.15 3.63 -8.60
N GLY A 69 35.80 3.03 -7.60
CA GLY A 69 36.30 1.65 -7.69
C GLY A 69 35.25 0.69 -7.15
N THR A 70 34.11 0.56 -7.83
CA THR A 70 33.01 -0.35 -7.45
C THR A 70 33.42 -1.80 -7.67
N PHE A 71 33.32 -2.62 -6.61
CA PHE A 71 33.42 -4.08 -6.69
C PHE A 71 32.29 -4.59 -7.58
N GLY A 72 32.62 -5.24 -8.70
CA GLY A 72 31.62 -5.87 -9.55
C GLY A 72 31.11 -7.17 -8.92
N PRO A 73 29.83 -7.52 -9.07
CA PRO A 73 29.28 -8.79 -8.57
C PRO A 73 29.93 -10.03 -9.20
N ASP A 74 30.69 -9.87 -10.30
CA ASP A 74 31.36 -10.94 -11.04
C ASP A 74 32.87 -11.03 -10.79
N GLU A 75 33.44 -10.26 -9.85
CA GLU A 75 34.89 -10.26 -9.56
C GLU A 75 35.30 -11.61 -8.95
N LYS A 76 36.25 -12.30 -9.57
CA LYS A 76 36.71 -13.61 -9.08
C LYS A 76 37.42 -13.46 -7.72
N PRO A 77 37.31 -14.46 -6.82
CA PRO A 77 37.98 -14.41 -5.52
C PRO A 77 39.48 -14.11 -5.59
N GLU A 78 40.16 -14.62 -6.62
CA GLU A 78 41.60 -14.42 -6.85
C GLU A 78 41.95 -12.97 -7.24
N GLU A 79 41.12 -12.32 -8.04
CA GLU A 79 41.30 -10.93 -8.48
C GLU A 79 41.10 -9.98 -7.29
N ARG A 80 40.08 -10.26 -6.49
CA ARG A 80 39.79 -9.57 -5.24
C ARG A 80 40.95 -9.72 -4.23
N GLN A 81 41.51 -10.92 -4.09
CA GLN A 81 42.69 -11.16 -3.25
C GLN A 81 43.89 -10.35 -3.74
N ALA A 82 44.22 -10.42 -5.03
CA ALA A 82 45.34 -9.70 -5.61
C ALA A 82 45.23 -8.18 -5.42
N ARG A 83 44.03 -7.63 -5.53
CA ARG A 83 43.78 -6.20 -5.30
C ARG A 83 44.00 -5.80 -3.84
N TRP A 84 43.56 -6.62 -2.89
CA TRP A 84 43.80 -6.41 -1.46
C TRP A 84 45.28 -6.50 -1.09
N GLU A 85 45.98 -7.51 -1.61
CA GLU A 85 47.42 -7.66 -1.40
C GLU A 85 48.19 -6.44 -1.96
N ASN A 86 47.84 -5.96 -3.15
CA ASN A 86 48.43 -4.76 -3.75
C ASN A 86 48.13 -3.48 -2.94
N ALA A 87 46.90 -3.29 -2.48
CA ALA A 87 46.52 -2.12 -1.68
C ALA A 87 47.21 -2.11 -0.30
N ALA A 88 47.37 -3.28 0.32
CA ALA A 88 48.04 -3.38 1.61
C ALA A 88 49.55 -3.17 1.49
N TRP A 89 50.16 -3.69 0.41
CA TRP A 89 51.57 -3.42 0.10
C TRP A 89 51.81 -1.93 -0.17
N ALA A 90 50.95 -1.28 -0.97
CA ALA A 90 51.02 0.17 -1.21
C ALA A 90 50.90 1.00 0.08
N ALA A 91 50.20 0.48 1.10
CA ALA A 91 50.06 1.12 2.41
C ALA A 91 51.21 0.79 3.39
N GLY A 92 52.25 0.05 2.96
CA GLY A 92 53.38 -0.34 3.82
C GLY A 92 53.00 -1.30 4.95
N ARG A 93 51.86 -1.99 4.85
CA ARG A 93 51.40 -2.96 5.86
C ARG A 93 51.85 -4.37 5.45
N THR A 94 52.52 -5.08 6.34
CA THR A 94 52.72 -6.52 6.20
C THR A 94 51.40 -7.22 6.51
N VAL A 95 50.75 -7.77 5.48
CA VAL A 95 49.58 -8.63 5.68
C VAL A 95 50.07 -10.03 5.99
N ASP A 96 49.70 -10.53 7.16
CA ASP A 96 49.82 -11.96 7.43
C ASP A 96 48.87 -12.70 6.48
N ARG A 97 49.44 -13.45 5.52
CA ARG A 97 48.69 -14.21 4.53
C ARG A 97 47.72 -15.21 5.16
N ASN A 98 48.05 -15.78 6.32
CA ASN A 98 47.17 -16.71 7.01
C ASN A 98 45.97 -15.95 7.61
N ALA A 99 46.19 -14.75 8.16
CA ALA A 99 45.10 -13.92 8.66
C ALA A 99 44.15 -13.46 7.54
N LEU A 100 44.68 -13.10 6.37
CA LEU A 100 43.86 -12.72 5.21
C LEU A 100 43.07 -13.92 4.67
N ALA A 101 43.68 -15.10 4.56
CA ALA A 101 42.99 -16.30 4.12
C ALA A 101 41.84 -16.68 5.06
N VAL A 102 42.05 -16.61 6.38
CA VAL A 102 40.99 -16.84 7.37
C VAL A 102 39.88 -15.80 7.24
N TYR A 103 40.23 -14.52 7.07
CA TYR A 103 39.23 -13.47 6.86
C TYR A 103 38.39 -13.70 5.61
N MET A 104 39.00 -14.10 4.49
CA MET A 104 38.27 -14.40 3.25
C MET A 104 37.33 -15.58 3.40
N VAL A 105 37.76 -16.67 4.06
CA VAL A 105 36.89 -17.83 4.31
C VAL A 105 35.70 -17.47 5.19
N VAL A 106 35.92 -16.66 6.23
CA VAL A 106 34.83 -16.18 7.10
C VAL A 106 33.88 -15.26 6.32
N ALA A 107 34.42 -14.35 5.52
CA ALA A 107 33.63 -13.44 4.69
C ALA A 107 32.78 -14.21 3.65
N ASP A 108 33.34 -15.22 2.98
CA ASP A 108 32.60 -16.05 2.03
C ASP A 108 31.51 -16.89 2.74
N ALA A 109 31.78 -17.41 3.95
CA ALA A 109 30.77 -18.12 4.73
C ALA A 109 29.62 -17.21 5.20
N GLU A 110 29.93 -15.97 5.61
CA GLU A 110 28.93 -14.96 5.94
C GLU A 110 28.11 -14.54 4.71
N GLN A 111 28.77 -14.33 3.56
CA GLN A 111 28.08 -14.04 2.29
C GLN A 111 27.16 -15.18 1.88
N GLN A 112 27.61 -16.44 2.00
CA GLN A 112 26.78 -17.60 1.69
C GLN A 112 25.56 -17.68 2.61
N LYS A 113 25.73 -17.43 3.91
CA LYS A 113 24.63 -17.42 4.87
C LYS A 113 23.60 -16.35 4.52
N LEU A 114 24.04 -15.14 4.19
CA LEU A 114 23.15 -14.05 3.79
C LEU A 114 22.42 -14.38 2.48
N ALA A 115 23.09 -14.98 1.51
CA ALA A 115 22.49 -15.43 0.26
C ALA A 115 21.42 -16.51 0.50
N ASP A 116 21.70 -17.49 1.36
CA ASP A 116 20.75 -18.53 1.74
C ASP A 116 19.53 -17.96 2.47
N ASP A 117 19.74 -17.02 3.39
CA ASP A 117 18.66 -16.38 4.14
C ASP A 117 17.81 -15.47 3.24
N TRP A 118 18.42 -14.75 2.30
CA TRP A 118 17.70 -13.98 1.28
C TRP A 118 16.89 -14.89 0.36
N ALA A 119 17.47 -16.00 -0.12
CA ALA A 119 16.77 -16.97 -0.96
C ALA A 119 15.55 -17.57 -0.25
N LYS A 120 15.65 -17.88 1.05
CA LYS A 120 14.49 -18.31 1.87
C LYS A 120 13.44 -17.22 1.97
N SER A 121 13.84 -15.97 2.16
CA SER A 121 12.91 -14.84 2.25
C SER A 121 12.17 -14.61 0.93
N VAL A 122 12.85 -14.69 -0.20
CA VAL A 122 12.24 -14.58 -1.54
C VAL A 122 11.25 -15.72 -1.76
N ALA A 123 11.65 -16.97 -1.47
CA ALA A 123 10.76 -18.12 -1.61
C ALA A 123 9.50 -18.02 -0.73
N ALA A 124 9.64 -17.52 0.50
CA ALA A 124 8.50 -17.27 1.38
C ALA A 124 7.57 -16.16 0.85
N GLY A 125 8.14 -15.08 0.29
CA GLY A 125 7.38 -14.02 -0.36
C GLY A 125 6.60 -14.50 -1.57
N ASP A 126 7.20 -15.35 -2.40
CA ASP A 126 6.55 -15.92 -3.59
C ASP A 126 5.35 -16.81 -3.23
N GLU A 127 5.45 -17.58 -2.15
CA GLU A 127 4.34 -18.41 -1.67
C GLU A 127 3.16 -17.55 -1.18
N GLU A 128 3.43 -16.54 -0.35
CA GLU A 128 2.39 -15.64 0.14
C GLU A 128 1.77 -14.85 -1.02
N GLN A 129 2.57 -14.39 -1.99
CA GLN A 129 2.05 -13.72 -3.17
C GLN A 129 1.16 -14.64 -4.02
N ARG A 130 1.50 -15.93 -4.16
CA ARG A 130 0.66 -16.92 -4.84
C ARG A 130 -0.66 -17.12 -4.12
N ARG A 131 -0.62 -17.24 -2.79
CA ARG A 131 -1.82 -17.36 -1.94
C ARG A 131 -2.73 -16.14 -2.07
N LEU A 132 -2.17 -14.94 -2.01
CA LEU A 132 -2.93 -13.69 -2.17
C LEU A 132 -3.58 -13.59 -3.55
N ARG A 133 -2.85 -13.94 -4.61
CA ARG A 133 -3.41 -13.98 -5.98
C ARG A 133 -4.55 -15.00 -6.10
N ALA A 134 -4.41 -16.18 -5.50
CA ALA A 134 -5.48 -17.17 -5.48
C ALA A 134 -6.72 -16.65 -4.73
N ARG A 135 -6.53 -15.96 -3.60
CA ARG A 135 -7.64 -15.35 -2.85
C ARG A 135 -8.33 -14.23 -3.61
N VAL A 136 -7.57 -13.40 -4.34
CA VAL A 136 -8.16 -12.36 -5.20
C VAL A 136 -9.00 -12.99 -6.30
N ALA A 137 -8.47 -14.00 -7.01
CA ALA A 137 -9.22 -14.69 -8.05
C ALA A 137 -10.51 -15.36 -7.52
N GLU A 138 -10.46 -15.93 -6.31
CA GLU A 138 -11.66 -16.47 -5.64
C GLU A 138 -12.71 -15.38 -5.36
N LEU A 139 -12.28 -14.22 -4.85
CA LEU A 139 -13.16 -13.11 -4.53
C LEU A 139 -13.76 -12.44 -5.79
N GLU A 140 -12.98 -12.33 -6.86
CA GLU A 140 -13.45 -11.80 -8.15
C GLU A 140 -14.43 -12.75 -8.85
N ALA A 141 -14.29 -14.07 -8.64
CA ALA A 141 -15.21 -15.06 -9.17
C ALA A 141 -16.51 -15.21 -8.34
N ALA A 142 -16.52 -14.73 -7.09
CA ALA A 142 -17.70 -14.79 -6.25
C ALA A 142 -18.74 -13.73 -6.70
N PRO A 143 -20.01 -14.11 -6.91
CA PRO A 143 -21.07 -13.15 -7.17
C PRO A 143 -21.11 -12.09 -6.07
N THR A 144 -21.15 -10.81 -6.45
CA THR A 144 -21.23 -9.71 -5.49
C THR A 144 -22.68 -9.27 -5.39
N THR A 145 -23.33 -9.58 -4.27
CA THR A 145 -24.66 -9.04 -3.97
C THR A 145 -24.53 -7.65 -3.38
N VAL A 146 -25.20 -6.69 -4.00
CA VAL A 146 -25.35 -5.32 -3.50
C VAL A 146 -26.82 -5.09 -3.16
N TYR A 147 -27.07 -4.43 -2.04
CA TYR A 147 -28.43 -4.13 -1.59
C TYR A 147 -28.78 -2.71 -1.99
N ARG A 148 -29.87 -2.53 -2.75
CA ARG A 148 -30.39 -1.21 -3.14
C ARG A 148 -31.52 -0.83 -2.20
N ALA A 149 -31.37 0.32 -1.54
CA ALA A 149 -32.44 0.91 -0.74
C ALA A 149 -33.17 1.97 -1.57
N GLU A 150 -34.48 1.87 -1.68
CA GLU A 150 -35.29 2.80 -2.48
C GLU A 150 -36.72 2.96 -1.96
N HIS A 151 -37.39 3.99 -2.46
CA HIS A 151 -38.83 4.23 -2.26
C HIS A 151 -39.50 4.30 -3.64
N PRO A 152 -40.00 3.17 -4.19
CA PRO A 152 -40.43 3.06 -5.58
C PRO A 152 -41.49 4.07 -5.97
N ASP A 153 -42.48 4.30 -5.11
CA ASP A 153 -43.58 5.25 -5.37
C ASP A 153 -43.12 6.70 -5.56
N SER A 154 -41.97 7.06 -4.98
CA SER A 154 -41.38 8.39 -5.11
C SER A 154 -40.28 8.44 -6.18
N GLY A 155 -39.83 7.28 -6.68
CA GLY A 155 -38.69 7.15 -7.58
C GLY A 155 -37.33 7.49 -6.94
N ILE A 156 -37.24 7.51 -5.61
CA ILE A 156 -36.00 7.88 -4.90
C ILE A 156 -35.19 6.63 -4.58
N THR A 157 -33.97 6.55 -5.13
CA THR A 157 -32.94 5.61 -4.67
C THR A 157 -32.12 6.27 -3.56
N LEU A 158 -32.15 5.68 -2.35
CA LEU A 158 -31.38 6.17 -1.20
C LEU A 158 -29.90 5.80 -1.32
N GLY A 159 -29.59 4.66 -1.94
CA GLY A 159 -28.22 4.23 -2.22
C GLY A 159 -28.05 2.73 -2.41
N HIS A 160 -26.79 2.31 -2.51
CA HIS A 160 -26.35 0.93 -2.65
C HIS A 160 -25.43 0.55 -1.49
N TYR A 161 -25.58 -0.66 -0.94
CA TYR A 161 -24.90 -1.11 0.28
C TYR A 161 -24.32 -2.51 0.10
N GLY A 162 -23.19 -2.77 0.75
CA GLY A 162 -22.59 -4.11 0.79
C GLY A 162 -23.35 -5.10 1.69
N THR A 163 -24.31 -4.65 2.50
CA THR A 163 -25.10 -5.52 3.38
C THR A 163 -26.56 -5.06 3.48
N ASP A 164 -27.46 -6.03 3.63
CA ASP A 164 -28.89 -5.82 3.85
C ASP A 164 -29.14 -4.93 5.08
N THR A 165 -28.49 -5.25 6.21
CA THR A 165 -28.64 -4.50 7.47
C THR A 165 -28.26 -3.02 7.30
N ALA A 166 -27.24 -2.70 6.52
CA ALA A 166 -26.85 -1.30 6.29
C ALA A 166 -27.87 -0.56 5.41
N ALA A 167 -28.43 -1.25 4.40
CA ALA A 167 -29.50 -0.70 3.57
C ALA A 167 -30.75 -0.41 4.41
N ARG A 168 -31.21 -1.39 5.19
CA ARG A 168 -32.37 -1.28 6.09
C ARG A 168 -32.20 -0.15 7.12
N ALA A 169 -31.03 -0.09 7.75
CA ALA A 169 -30.72 0.98 8.71
C ALA A 169 -30.78 2.38 8.09
N HIS A 170 -30.43 2.54 6.81
CA HIS A 170 -30.60 3.83 6.13
C HIS A 170 -32.08 4.13 5.87
N CYS A 171 -32.88 3.18 5.40
CA CYS A 171 -34.33 3.39 5.26
C CYS A 171 -34.97 3.83 6.58
N GLU A 172 -34.71 3.12 7.68
CA GLU A 172 -35.20 3.49 9.01
C GLU A 172 -34.72 4.86 9.47
N ALA A 173 -33.46 5.20 9.22
CA ALA A 173 -32.91 6.51 9.58
C ALA A 173 -33.52 7.65 8.75
N THR A 174 -33.85 7.39 7.49
CA THR A 174 -34.56 8.33 6.62
C THR A 174 -35.99 8.52 7.11
N GLU A 175 -36.71 7.43 7.35
CA GLU A 175 -38.10 7.48 7.81
C GLU A 175 -38.22 8.18 9.17
N ARG A 176 -37.31 7.88 10.11
CA ARG A 176 -37.28 8.55 11.43
C ARG A 176 -37.18 10.08 11.33
N ARG A 177 -36.60 10.64 10.27
CA ARG A 177 -36.49 12.11 10.08
C ARG A 177 -37.81 12.75 9.65
N SER A 178 -38.74 11.97 9.10
CA SER A 178 -40.08 12.43 8.70
C SER A 178 -41.00 12.66 9.91
N TRP A 179 -40.66 12.10 11.07
CA TRP A 179 -41.46 12.17 12.28
C TRP A 179 -40.98 13.26 13.25
N PRO A 180 -41.89 13.87 14.04
CA PRO A 180 -41.52 14.79 15.10
C PRO A 180 -40.53 14.18 16.10
N THR A 181 -39.59 14.99 16.58
CA THR A 181 -38.66 14.56 17.63
C THR A 181 -39.44 14.18 18.90
N GLY A 182 -39.16 13.00 19.45
CA GLY A 182 -39.83 12.47 20.64
C GLY A 182 -40.99 11.50 20.35
N THR A 183 -41.35 11.30 19.08
CA THR A 183 -42.27 10.21 18.70
C THR A 183 -41.59 8.86 18.96
N SER A 184 -42.26 7.99 19.70
CA SER A 184 -41.85 6.59 19.86
C SER A 184 -42.17 5.85 18.56
N LEU A 185 -41.14 5.34 17.89
CA LEU A 185 -41.25 4.59 16.64
C LEU A 185 -40.66 3.20 16.84
N SER A 186 -41.37 2.17 16.37
CA SER A 186 -40.80 0.85 16.10
C SER A 186 -40.83 0.59 14.60
N PHE A 187 -39.77 -0.05 14.12
CA PHE A 187 -39.62 -0.42 12.72
C PHE A 187 -39.64 -1.93 12.62
N ASP A 188 -40.33 -2.45 11.62
CA ASP A 188 -40.33 -3.85 11.25
C ASP A 188 -40.14 -3.99 9.74
N TRP A 189 -39.64 -5.13 9.30
CA TRP A 189 -39.43 -5.43 7.88
C TRP A 189 -40.25 -6.66 7.52
N ILE A 190 -41.30 -6.44 6.73
CA ILE A 190 -42.20 -7.51 6.31
C ILE A 190 -41.85 -7.90 4.88
N GLU A 191 -41.49 -9.16 4.68
CA GLU A 191 -41.23 -9.71 3.35
C GLU A 191 -42.55 -10.13 2.70
N ASP A 192 -42.79 -9.66 1.47
CA ASP A 192 -43.92 -10.14 0.68
C ASP A 192 -43.63 -11.56 0.16
N GLU A 193 -44.57 -12.48 0.38
CA GLU A 193 -44.44 -13.89 -0.04
C GLU A 193 -44.41 -14.04 -1.57
N ASP A 194 -44.95 -13.05 -2.32
CA ASP A 194 -45.06 -13.11 -3.77
C ASP A 194 -43.75 -12.72 -4.50
N ASP A 195 -42.96 -11.76 -3.97
CA ASP A 195 -41.74 -11.27 -4.61
C ASP A 195 -40.46 -11.38 -3.75
N GLY A 196 -40.57 -11.74 -2.46
CA GLY A 196 -39.45 -11.85 -1.53
C GLY A 196 -38.80 -10.51 -1.18
N VAL A 197 -39.46 -9.38 -1.47
CA VAL A 197 -38.95 -8.04 -1.16
C VAL A 197 -39.45 -7.64 0.22
N ALA A 198 -38.52 -7.24 1.09
CA ALA A 198 -38.85 -6.72 2.41
C ALA A 198 -39.23 -5.23 2.32
N GLU A 199 -40.44 -4.91 2.79
CA GLU A 199 -40.94 -3.54 2.94
C GLU A 199 -40.82 -3.10 4.40
N LEU A 200 -40.39 -1.85 4.60
CA LEU A 200 -40.33 -1.22 5.92
C LEU A 200 -41.72 -0.80 6.38
N VAL A 201 -42.08 -1.27 7.57
CA VAL A 201 -43.29 -0.91 8.28
C VAL A 201 -42.92 -0.13 9.53
N VAL A 202 -43.65 0.96 9.79
CA VAL A 202 -43.49 1.76 10.99
C VAL A 202 -44.72 1.67 11.86
N THR A 203 -44.53 1.51 13.17
CA THR A 203 -45.58 1.71 14.17
C THR A 203 -45.28 2.97 14.94
N ALA A 204 -46.18 3.95 14.86
CA ALA A 204 -46.05 5.23 15.56
C ALA A 204 -47.02 5.33 16.74
N GLY A 205 -46.49 5.69 17.91
CA GLY A 205 -47.32 5.91 19.10
C GLY A 205 -47.97 4.61 19.60
N GLN A 206 -49.29 4.64 19.82
CA GLN A 206 -49.95 3.59 20.59
C GLN A 206 -50.59 2.45 19.82
N ASN A 207 -50.75 2.46 18.49
CA ASN A 207 -51.26 1.30 17.70
C ASN A 207 -51.40 1.52 16.17
N GLU A 208 -50.86 2.60 15.58
CA GLU A 208 -51.02 2.81 14.13
C GLU A 208 -49.79 2.29 13.39
N GLU A 209 -49.96 1.14 12.74
CA GLU A 209 -49.01 0.52 11.83
C GLU A 209 -49.27 1.02 10.41
N SER A 210 -48.23 1.46 9.72
CA SER A 210 -48.30 1.95 8.34
C SER A 210 -47.09 1.48 7.55
N THR A 211 -47.33 1.03 6.32
CA THR A 211 -46.27 0.78 5.35
C THR A 211 -45.65 2.11 4.92
N THR A 212 -44.32 2.12 4.80
CA THR A 212 -43.56 3.35 4.49
C THR A 212 -43.24 3.47 3.00
N GLY A 213 -43.42 2.41 2.21
CA GLY A 213 -42.99 2.36 0.81
C GLY A 213 -41.48 2.21 0.61
N TYR A 214 -40.67 2.14 1.68
CA TYR A 214 -39.24 1.83 1.55
C TYR A 214 -39.03 0.33 1.41
N ILE A 215 -38.27 -0.07 0.40
CA ILE A 215 -37.89 -1.45 0.16
C ILE A 215 -36.37 -1.59 0.11
N VAL A 216 -35.89 -2.80 0.36
CA VAL A 216 -34.49 -3.20 0.12
C VAL A 216 -34.46 -4.39 -0.82
N THR A 217 -33.83 -4.23 -1.97
CA THR A 217 -33.70 -5.28 -2.98
C THR A 217 -32.25 -5.75 -3.09
N ALA A 218 -32.04 -7.07 -3.06
CA ALA A 218 -30.75 -7.66 -3.39
C ALA A 218 -30.54 -7.66 -4.90
N ILE A 219 -29.43 -7.08 -5.35
CA ILE A 219 -29.03 -7.01 -6.75
C ILE A 219 -27.75 -7.83 -6.89
N GLU A 220 -27.79 -8.85 -7.74
CA GLU A 220 -26.58 -9.55 -8.16
C GLU A 220 -25.83 -8.68 -9.16
N VAL A 221 -24.62 -8.28 -8.80
CA VAL A 221 -23.72 -7.56 -9.71
C VAL A 221 -22.89 -8.60 -10.44
N PRO A 222 -23.02 -8.72 -11.78
CA PRO A 222 -22.18 -9.63 -12.55
C PRO A 222 -20.71 -9.21 -12.43
N SER A 223 -19.82 -10.20 -12.41
CA SER A 223 -18.36 -9.94 -12.40
C SER A 223 -17.85 -9.41 -13.74
N GLU A 224 -18.60 -9.63 -14.82
CA GLU A 224 -18.29 -9.15 -16.17
C GLU A 224 -19.22 -7.99 -16.55
N TYR A 225 -18.64 -6.98 -17.18
CA TYR A 225 -19.38 -5.85 -17.73
C TYR A 225 -20.11 -6.29 -19.01
N ASP A 226 -21.41 -6.03 -19.07
CA ASP A 226 -22.24 -6.28 -20.25
C ASP A 226 -22.34 -4.99 -21.09
N GLU A 227 -21.63 -4.95 -22.22
CA GLU A 227 -21.67 -3.80 -23.15
C GLU A 227 -23.06 -3.60 -23.79
N GLU A 228 -23.89 -4.64 -23.89
CA GLU A 228 -25.23 -4.54 -24.48
C GLU A 228 -26.24 -3.91 -23.53
N ALA A 229 -25.99 -3.94 -22.22
CA ALA A 229 -26.86 -3.32 -21.21
C ALA A 229 -26.93 -1.77 -21.32
N ASP A 230 -25.92 -1.16 -21.94
CA ASP A 230 -25.78 0.28 -22.12
C ASP A 230 -26.32 0.80 -23.47
N ALA A 231 -26.71 -0.10 -24.39
CA ALA A 231 -27.14 0.21 -25.76
C ALA A 231 -28.64 0.51 -25.89
#